data_AF-A0A444WFD3-F1
#
_entry.id   AF-A0A444WFD3-F1
#
_cell.length_a   1.000
_cell.length_b   1.000
_cell.length_c   1.000
_cell.angle_alpha   90.00
_cell.angle_beta   90.00
_cell.angle_gamma   90.00
#
_symmetry.space_group_name_H-M   'P 1'
#
loop_
_entity.id
_entity.type
_entity.pdbx_description
1 polymer ?
#
loop_
_entity_poly.entity_id
_entity_poly.type
_entity_poly.pdbx_seq_one_letter_code
_entity_poly.pdbx_strand_id
1 'polypeptide(L)' 'MADLLSEFVTVFFQEVLFTYPGAFVRWIWFKRKSKFMEVVNQDTIYNFLISFFIVIGIVLLIVFV' A
#
# COMPACT_ATOMS: atom_id res chain seq x y z
N MET A 1 14.91 21.53 9.48
CA MET A 1 13.86 20.89 10.33
C MET A 1 12.55 20.71 9.56
N ALA A 2 12.13 21.68 8.74
CA ALA A 2 11.01 21.51 7.80
C ALA A 2 11.28 20.40 6.75
N ASP A 3 12.51 20.29 6.25
CA ASP A 3 12.87 19.31 5.20
C ASP A 3 12.72 17.86 5.68
N LEU A 4 13.22 17.55 6.89
CA LEU A 4 13.08 16.23 7.52
C LEU A 4 11.62 15.82 7.72
N LEU A 5 10.76 16.79 8.06
CA LEU A 5 9.35 16.55 8.28
C LEU A 5 8.64 16.25 6.94
N SER A 6 9.00 16.96 5.88
CA SER A 6 8.47 16.71 4.53
C SER A 6 8.90 15.36 3.96
N GLU A 7 10.14 14.95 4.21
CA GLU A 7 10.68 13.66 3.77
C GLU A 7 9.98 12.51 4.51
N PHE A 8 9.83 12.61 5.83
CA PHE A 8 9.11 11.62 6.63
C PHE A 8 7.66 11.47 6.18
N VAL A 9 6.97 12.59 5.95
CA VAL A 9 5.58 12.59 5.47
C VAL A 9 5.48 11.92 4.11
N THR A 10 6.42 12.21 3.20
CA THR A 10 6.43 11.61 1.85
C THR A 10 6.63 10.10 1.91
N VAL A 11 7.60 9.62 2.69
CA VAL A 11 7.87 8.19 2.87
C VAL A 11 6.67 7.51 3.53
N PHE A 12 6.08 8.12 4.54
CA PHE A 12 4.88 7.60 5.20
C PHE A 12 3.72 7.43 4.22
N PHE A 13 3.41 8.46 3.43
CA PHE A 13 2.36 8.37 2.41
C PHE A 13 2.67 7.33 1.34
N GLN A 14 3.93 7.20 0.92
CA GLN A 14 4.32 6.18 -0.04
C GLN A 14 4.07 4.77 0.51
N GLU A 15 4.49 4.46 1.73
CA GLU A 15 4.24 3.14 2.31
C GLU A 15 2.75 2.88 2.54
N VAL A 16 2.02 3.87 3.09
CA VAL A 16 0.59 3.74 3.40
C VAL A 16 -0.25 3.56 2.14
N LEU A 17 0.09 4.25 1.05
CA LEU A 17 -0.68 4.15 -0.19
C LEU A 17 -0.25 2.98 -1.07
N PHE A 18 1.04 2.64 -1.09
CA PHE A 18 1.57 1.66 -2.05
C PHE A 18 1.97 0.33 -1.43
N THR A 19 2.00 0.15 -0.11
CA THR A 19 2.39 -1.14 0.48
C THR A 19 1.24 -1.78 1.26
N TYR A 20 0.62 -1.04 2.18
CA TYR A 20 -0.40 -1.58 3.08
C TYR A 20 -1.69 -2.07 2.38
N PRO A 21 -2.26 -1.38 1.39
CA PRO A 21 -3.52 -1.79 0.76
C PRO A 21 -3.38 -3.13 0.04
N GLY A 22 -2.32 -3.30 -0.73
CA GLY A 22 -2.02 -4.53 -1.46
C GLY A 22 -1.65 -5.67 -0.52
N ALA A 23 -0.88 -5.39 0.53
CA ALA A 23 -0.62 -6.37 1.59
C ALA A 23 -1.91 -6.82 2.28
N PHE A 24 -2.87 -5.92 2.50
CA PHE A 24 -4.16 -6.22 3.11
C PHE A 24 -5.02 -7.12 2.23
N VAL A 25 -5.17 -6.79 0.94
CA VAL A 25 -5.89 -7.63 -0.01
C VAL A 25 -5.24 -9.01 -0.11
N ARG A 26 -3.91 -9.06 -0.20
CA ARG A 26 -3.16 -10.32 -0.28
C ARG A 26 -3.29 -11.14 0.99
N TRP A 27 -3.30 -10.49 2.15
CA TRP A 27 -3.48 -11.16 3.44
C TRP A 27 -4.87 -11.80 3.53
N ILE A 28 -5.94 -11.09 3.14
CA ILE A 28 -7.29 -11.64 3.19
C ILE A 28 -7.45 -12.81 2.23
N TRP A 29 -6.91 -12.70 1.01
CA TRP A 29 -7.19 -13.66 -0.06
C TRP A 29 -6.24 -14.87 -0.08
N PHE A 30 -4.95 -14.67 0.19
CA PHE A 30 -3.93 -15.71 -0.02
C PHE A 30 -3.21 -16.15 1.26
N LYS A 31 -3.08 -15.28 2.26
CA LYS A 31 -2.27 -15.55 3.47
C LYS A 31 -2.99 -15.28 4.80
N ARG A 32 -4.29 -15.58 4.88
CA ARG A 32 -5.13 -15.26 6.04
C ARG A 32 -4.70 -15.93 7.36
N LYS A 33 -3.94 -17.03 7.26
CA LYS A 33 -3.35 -17.75 8.41
C LYS A 33 -2.02 -17.16 8.88
N SER A 34 -1.36 -16.33 8.07
CA SER A 34 -0.11 -15.64 8.42
C SER A 34 -0.40 -14.34 9.17
N LYS A 35 0.59 -13.84 9.92
CA LYS A 35 0.48 -12.53 10.57
C LYS A 35 0.52 -11.43 9.49
N PHE A 36 -0.29 -10.40 9.66
CA PHE A 36 -0.36 -9.29 8.69
C PHE A 36 1.03 -8.67 8.41
N MET A 37 1.81 -8.38 9.45
CA MET A 37 3.17 -7.84 9.29
C MET A 37 4.12 -8.76 8.53
N GLU A 38 3.91 -10.07 8.59
CA GLU A 38 4.68 -11.02 7.79
C GLU A 38 4.33 -10.87 6.30
N VAL A 39 3.06 -10.65 5.98
CA VAL A 39 2.60 -10.38 4.61
C VAL A 39 3.04 -9.01 4.11
N VAL A 40 3.15 -8.00 4.97
CA VAL A 40 3.68 -6.68 4.60
C VAL A 40 5.15 -6.78 4.20
N ASN A 41 5.95 -7.53 4.98
CA ASN A 41 7.40 -7.64 4.79
C ASN A 41 7.81 -8.67 3.72
N GLN A 42 6.97 -9.66 3.41
CA GLN A 42 7.24 -10.65 2.35
C GLN A 42 6.79 -10.12 0.99
N ASP A 43 7.56 -10.44 -0.06
CA ASP A 43 7.25 -10.15 -1.47
C ASP A 43 6.62 -8.75 -1.69
N THR A 44 7.35 -7.73 -1.27
CA THR A 44 6.92 -6.31 -1.26
C THR A 44 6.47 -5.83 -2.64
N ILE A 45 7.01 -6.41 -3.72
CA ILE A 45 6.64 -6.07 -5.10
C ILE A 45 5.18 -6.39 -5.42
N TYR A 46 4.62 -7.49 -4.93
CA TYR A 46 3.20 -7.79 -5.15
C TYR A 46 2.29 -6.89 -4.32
N ASN A 47 2.73 -6.53 -3.11
CA ASN A 47 2.01 -5.54 -2.29
C ASN A 47 1.99 -4.19 -3.01
N PHE A 48 3.11 -3.78 -3.63
CA PHE A 48 3.20 -2.60 -4.48
C PHE A 48 2.24 -2.63 -5.66
N LEU A 49 2.30 -3.68 -6.48
CA LEU A 49 1.47 -3.79 -7.69
C LEU A 49 -0.02 -3.76 -7.36
N ILE A 50 -0.45 -4.54 -6.36
CA ILE A 50 -1.87 -4.58 -5.96
C ILE A 50 -2.31 -3.21 -5.44
N SER A 51 -1.52 -2.57 -4.57
CA SER A 51 -1.84 -1.22 -4.07
C SER A 51 -1.91 -0.20 -5.20
N PHE A 52 -0.99 -0.26 -6.16
CA PHE A 52 -0.97 0.63 -7.32
C PHE A 52 -2.25 0.52 -8.15
N PHE A 53 -2.72 -0.70 -8.44
CA PHE A 53 -3.99 -0.88 -9.15
C PHE A 53 -5.20 -0.41 -8.34
N ILE A 54 -5.19 -0.60 -7.01
CA ILE A 54 -6.25 -0.09 -6.13
C ILE A 54 -6.29 1.44 -6.17
N VAL A 55 -5.14 2.09 -6.00
CA VAL A 55 -5.03 3.56 -6.03
C VAL A 55 -5.47 4.10 -7.38
N ILE A 56 -4.99 3.54 -8.50
CA ILE A 56 -5.44 3.94 -9.84
C ILE A 56 -6.95 3.75 -9.99
N GLY A 57 -7.48 2.60 -9.57
CA GLY A 57 -8.92 2.33 -9.65
C GLY A 57 -9.76 3.35 -8.89
N ILE A 58 -9.33 3.72 -7.68
CA ILE A 58 -9.97 4.75 -6.86
C ILE A 58 -9.87 6.13 -7.52
N VAL A 59 -8.69 6.51 -8.02
CA VAL A 59 -8.49 7.79 -8.70
C VAL A 59 -9.37 7.91 -9.95
N LEU A 60 -9.40 6.86 -10.79
CA LEU A 60 -10.27 6.83 -11.96
C LEU A 60 -11.75 6.94 -11.54
N LEU A 61 -12.16 6.22 -10.50
CA LEU A 61 -13.54 6.31 -10.00
C LEU A 61 -13.87 7.72 -9.54
N ILE A 62 -12.99 8.41 -8.80
CA ILE A 62 -13.22 9.78 -8.33
C ILE A 62 -13.24 10.79 -9.49
N VAL A 63 -12.40 10.60 -10.51
CA VAL A 63 -12.29 11.55 -11.63
C VAL A 63 -13.46 11.43 -12.62
N PHE A 64 -13.99 10.23 -12.80
CA PHE A 64 -15.00 9.94 -13.82
C PHE A 64 -16.43 9.75 -13.26
N VAL A 65 -16.64 9.89 -11.95
CA VAL A 65 -17.94 9.90 -11.28
C VAL A 65 -18.25 11.29 -10.76
#